data_AF-A0A831M2B4-F1
#
_entry.id   AF-A0A831M2B4-F1
#
_cell.length_a   1.000
_cell.length_b   1.000
_cell.length_c   1.000
_cell.angle_alpha   90.00
_cell.angle_beta   90.00
_cell.angle_gamma   90.00
#
_symmetry.space_group_name_H-M   'P 1'
#
loop_
_entity.id
_entity.type
_entity.pdbx_description
1 polymer ?
#
loop_
_entity_poly.entity_id
_entity_poly.type
_entity_poly.pdbx_seq_one_letter_code
_entity_poly.pdbx_strand_id
1 'polypeptide(L)'
;MKWHWGLAGMVCLLGPALEAEPLSVREAARMAVKQHPAAEAAEARVRGAGARVEQARTGYLPRLGYQESWQASNNPVFVFSTLLTQRRFAEANFAIDALNRPEAMHNFQSQVGAEQMLFDGGQTRRA
;
A
#
# COMPACT_ATOMS: atom_id res chain seq x y z
N MET A 1 38.65 -45.83 4.39
CA MET A 1 40.00 -45.34 4.02
C MET A 1 39.86 -44.42 2.82
N LYS A 2 40.26 -43.15 3.00
CA LYS A 2 40.43 -42.02 2.04
C LYS A 2 39.97 -40.73 2.73
N TRP A 3 40.91 -40.09 3.41
CA TRP A 3 40.77 -38.76 4.02
C TRP A 3 41.36 -37.75 3.04
N HIS A 4 40.65 -36.67 2.75
CA HIS A 4 41.19 -35.54 1.99
C HIS A 4 41.38 -34.37 2.95
N TRP A 5 42.64 -34.00 3.18
CA TRP A 5 43.03 -32.82 3.95
C TRP A 5 43.12 -31.65 2.97
N GLY A 6 42.34 -30.61 3.20
CA GLY A 6 42.42 -29.35 2.47
C GLY A 6 42.59 -28.21 3.47
N LEU A 7 43.83 -27.98 3.93
CA LEU A 7 44.21 -26.78 4.66
C LEU A 7 44.48 -25.68 3.64
N ALA A 8 43.55 -24.75 3.48
CA ALA A 8 43.79 -23.48 2.79
C ALA A 8 43.93 -22.39 3.86
N GLY A 9 45.16 -21.93 4.07
CA GLY A 9 45.55 -20.97 5.09
C GLY A 9 44.86 -19.61 4.90
N MET A 10 44.26 -19.12 6.00
CA MET A 10 43.80 -17.75 6.13
C MET A 10 44.99 -16.88 6.54
N VAL A 11 45.53 -16.09 5.60
CA VAL A 11 46.53 -15.07 5.89
C VAL A 11 45.82 -13.87 6.51
N CYS A 12 45.95 -13.71 7.83
CA CYS A 12 45.56 -12.48 8.52
C CYS A 12 46.60 -11.39 8.23
N LEU A 13 46.23 -10.41 7.41
CA LEU A 13 46.96 -9.14 7.31
C LEU A 13 46.77 -8.38 8.64
N LEU A 14 47.76 -8.48 9.52
CA LEU A 14 47.89 -7.62 10.70
C LEU A 14 48.27 -6.21 10.23
N GLY A 15 47.26 -5.39 9.93
CA GLY A 15 47.43 -3.94 9.85
C GLY A 15 47.81 -3.37 11.23
N PRO A 16 48.54 -2.24 11.30
CA PRO A 16 48.84 -1.59 12.57
C PRO A 16 47.53 -1.33 13.32
N ALA A 17 47.47 -1.79 14.57
CA ALA A 17 46.39 -1.44 15.48
C ALA A 17 46.38 0.08 15.58
N LEU A 18 45.36 0.72 14.98
CA LEU A 18 45.02 2.09 15.29
C LEU A 18 44.87 2.15 16.81
N GLU A 19 45.68 2.97 17.45
CA GLU A 19 45.63 3.20 18.89
C GLU A 19 44.21 3.65 19.22
N ALA A 20 43.44 2.77 19.85
CA ALA A 20 42.08 3.08 20.25
C ALA A 20 42.17 4.08 21.40
N GLU A 21 41.79 5.34 21.14
CA GLU A 21 41.74 6.37 22.16
C GLU A 21 40.88 5.83 23.35
N PRO A 22 41.41 5.84 24.59
CA PRO A 22 40.74 5.21 25.71
C PRO A 22 39.44 5.96 26.03
N LEU A 23 38.31 5.37 25.61
CA LEU A 23 36.98 5.87 25.87
C LEU A 23 36.70 5.88 27.38
N SER A 24 36.32 7.04 27.92
CA SER A 24 35.79 7.09 29.28
C SER A 24 34.47 6.31 29.35
N VAL A 25 34.14 5.77 30.52
CA VAL A 25 32.87 5.06 30.75
C VAL A 25 31.67 5.92 30.35
N ARG A 26 31.75 7.24 30.56
CA ARG A 26 30.72 8.20 30.18
C ARG A 26 30.56 8.28 28.66
N GLU A 27 31.64 8.31 27.91
CA GLU A 27 31.61 8.38 26.45
C GLU A 27 31.15 7.06 25.83
N ALA A 28 31.63 5.92 26.36
CA ALA A 28 31.18 4.60 25.94
C ALA A 28 29.67 4.42 26.17
N ALA A 29 29.14 4.85 27.32
CA ALA A 29 27.71 4.83 27.59
C ALA A 29 26.91 5.73 26.63
N ARG A 30 27.42 6.95 26.36
CA ARG A 30 26.78 7.89 25.43
C ARG A 30 26.74 7.35 24.00
N MET A 31 27.84 6.76 23.53
CA MET A 31 27.93 6.13 22.22
C MET A 31 27.01 4.92 22.13
N ALA A 32 27.00 4.06 23.15
CA ALA A 32 26.11 2.91 23.21
C ALA A 32 24.64 3.35 23.12
N VAL A 33 24.16 4.29 23.94
CA VAL A 33 22.77 4.75 23.84
C VAL A 33 22.45 5.34 22.47
N LYS A 34 23.39 6.06 21.85
CA LYS A 34 23.17 6.70 20.55
C LYS A 34 23.18 5.74 19.36
N GLN A 35 23.97 4.67 19.41
CA GLN A 35 24.24 3.80 18.25
C GLN A 35 23.75 2.36 18.44
N HIS A 36 23.28 2.00 19.63
CA HIS A 36 22.88 0.63 19.91
C HIS A 36 21.57 0.29 19.18
N PRO A 37 21.50 -0.84 18.45
CA PRO A 37 20.29 -1.23 17.70
C PRO A 37 19.01 -1.31 18.54
N ALA A 38 19.13 -1.62 19.83
CA ALA A 38 17.97 -1.60 20.74
C ALA A 38 17.37 -0.21 20.95
N ALA A 39 18.18 0.85 20.92
CA ALA A 39 17.70 2.23 21.00
C ALA A 39 16.94 2.59 19.71
N GLU A 40 17.50 2.26 18.55
CA GLU A 40 16.84 2.45 17.25
C GLU A 40 15.51 1.68 17.18
N ALA A 41 15.49 0.41 17.62
CA ALA A 41 14.28 -0.39 17.69
C ALA A 41 13.24 0.19 18.66
N ALA A 42 13.68 0.76 19.78
CA ALA A 42 12.79 1.46 20.70
C ALA A 42 12.14 2.69 20.06
N GLU A 43 12.92 3.53 19.37
CA GLU A 43 12.39 4.67 18.64
C GLU A 43 11.44 4.27 17.52
N ALA A 44 11.77 3.22 16.76
CA ALA A 44 10.90 2.68 15.71
C ALA A 44 9.56 2.21 16.28
N ARG A 45 9.56 1.59 17.48
CA ARG A 45 8.32 1.21 18.17
C ARG A 45 7.49 2.43 18.58
N VAL A 46 8.12 3.50 19.06
CA VAL A 46 7.43 4.76 19.39
C VAL A 46 6.81 5.38 18.14
N ARG A 47 7.57 5.49 17.05
CA ARG A 47 7.04 5.99 15.76
C ARG A 47 5.87 5.14 15.26
N GLY A 48 6.00 3.82 15.33
CA GLY A 48 4.93 2.90 14.93
C GLY A 48 3.68 3.03 15.80
N ALA A 49 3.84 3.27 17.11
CA ALA A 49 2.71 3.55 18.00
C ALA A 49 2.01 4.86 17.64
N GLY A 50 2.77 5.94 17.39
CA GLY A 50 2.22 7.22 16.95
C GLY A 50 1.46 7.11 15.62
N ALA A 51 2.03 6.39 14.65
CA ALA A 51 1.36 6.15 13.36
C ALA A 51 0.04 5.39 13.50
N ARG A 52 -0.05 4.42 14.44
CA ARG A 52 -1.31 3.69 14.70
C ARG A 52 -2.38 4.58 15.30
N VAL A 53 -2.02 5.51 16.20
CA VAL A 53 -2.97 6.48 16.77
C VAL A 53 -3.49 7.41 15.68
N GLU A 54 -2.61 7.95 14.85
CA GLU A 54 -3.01 8.79 13.72
C GLU A 54 -3.89 8.04 12.72
N GLN A 55 -3.54 6.80 12.39
CA GLN A 55 -4.38 5.93 11.57
C GLN A 55 -5.76 5.73 12.20
N ALA A 56 -5.84 5.47 13.49
CA ALA A 56 -7.13 5.25 14.15
C ALA A 56 -7.99 6.53 14.16
N ARG A 57 -7.39 7.70 14.36
CA ARG A 57 -8.07 9.00 14.29
C ARG A 57 -8.67 9.31 12.93
N THR A 58 -8.18 8.69 11.85
CA THR A 58 -8.81 8.82 10.52
C THR A 58 -10.26 8.34 10.50
N GLY A 59 -10.71 7.54 11.48
CA GLY A 59 -12.12 7.16 11.63
C GLY A 59 -13.09 8.34 11.79
N TYR A 60 -12.61 9.53 12.16
CA TYR A 60 -13.44 10.75 12.20
C TYR A 60 -13.61 11.45 10.85
N LEU A 61 -12.79 11.10 9.86
CA LEU A 61 -12.75 11.76 8.57
C LEU A 61 -13.52 10.95 7.51
N PRO A 62 -14.14 11.60 6.52
CA PRO A 62 -14.70 10.90 5.38
C PRO A 62 -13.59 10.25 4.56
N ARG A 63 -13.85 9.05 4.06
CA ARG A 63 -13.01 8.39 3.06
C ARG A 63 -13.51 8.78 1.69
N LEU A 64 -12.63 9.35 0.88
CA LEU A 64 -12.92 9.70 -0.50
C LEU A 64 -12.43 8.58 -1.43
N GLY A 65 -13.30 8.15 -2.33
CA GLY A 65 -12.99 7.17 -3.37
C GLY A 65 -13.14 7.79 -4.74
N TYR A 66 -12.20 7.47 -5.63
CA TYR A 66 -12.30 7.76 -7.06
C TYR A 66 -12.16 6.47 -7.83
N GLN A 67 -13.04 6.26 -8.81
CA GLN A 67 -12.97 5.11 -9.69
C GLN A 67 -13.35 5.48 -11.11
N GLU A 68 -12.59 4.92 -12.05
CA GLU A 68 -12.93 4.92 -13.48
C GLU A 68 -13.18 3.49 -13.93
N SER A 69 -14.11 3.33 -14.87
CA SER A 69 -14.31 2.08 -15.58
C SER A 69 -14.49 2.33 -17.06
N TRP A 70 -13.88 1.48 -17.87
CA TRP A 70 -14.03 1.46 -19.31
C TRP A 70 -14.42 0.06 -19.76
N GLN A 71 -15.50 -0.03 -20.53
CA GLN A 71 -16.00 -1.27 -21.09
C GLN A 71 -16.34 -1.07 -22.55
N ALA A 72 -15.98 -2.04 -23.38
CA ALA A 72 -16.33 -2.06 -24.80
C ALA A 72 -16.88 -3.44 -25.15
N SER A 73 -18.09 -3.49 -25.69
CA SER A 73 -18.71 -4.76 -26.08
C SER A 73 -19.79 -4.55 -27.13
N ASN A 74 -19.93 -5.53 -28.01
CA ASN A 74 -21.04 -5.67 -28.96
C ASN A 74 -22.06 -6.74 -28.50
N ASN A 75 -22.00 -7.19 -27.23
CA ASN A 75 -23.02 -8.06 -26.69
C ASN A 75 -24.37 -7.31 -26.64
N PRO A 76 -25.46 -7.86 -27.21
CA PRO A 76 -26.77 -7.21 -27.25
C PRO A 76 -27.30 -6.69 -25.92
N VAL A 77 -27.18 -7.49 -24.85
CA VAL A 77 -27.67 -7.13 -23.51
C VAL A 77 -26.86 -5.97 -22.95
N PHE A 78 -25.55 -5.98 -23.15
CA PHE A 78 -24.67 -4.90 -22.74
C PHE A 78 -24.99 -3.59 -23.48
N VAL A 79 -25.09 -3.62 -24.81
CA VAL A 79 -25.36 -2.43 -25.63
C VAL A 79 -26.72 -1.83 -25.27
N PHE A 80 -27.76 -2.67 -25.17
CA PHE A 80 -29.11 -2.25 -24.80
C PHE A 80 -29.14 -1.57 -23.42
N SER A 81 -28.59 -2.23 -22.39
CA SER A 81 -28.58 -1.70 -21.02
C SER A 81 -27.76 -0.41 -20.91
N THR A 82 -26.64 -0.32 -21.63
CA THR A 82 -25.79 0.88 -21.67
C THR A 82 -26.53 2.06 -22.29
N LEU A 83 -27.20 1.86 -23.43
CA LEU A 83 -28.01 2.91 -24.07
C LEU A 83 -29.11 3.43 -23.15
N LEU A 84 -29.80 2.55 -22.41
CA LEU A 84 -30.81 2.95 -21.43
C LEU A 84 -30.21 3.75 -20.26
N THR A 85 -29.11 3.27 -19.69
CA THR A 85 -28.43 3.91 -18.55
C THR A 85 -27.95 5.31 -18.92
N GLN A 86 -27.45 5.47 -20.14
CA GLN A 86 -27.01 6.75 -20.69
C GLN A 86 -28.15 7.59 -21.27
N ARG A 87 -29.42 7.13 -21.19
CA ARG A 87 -30.62 7.79 -21.79
C ARG A 87 -30.47 8.11 -23.28
N ARG A 88 -29.80 7.22 -24.02
CA ARG A 88 -29.51 7.32 -25.46
C ARG A 88 -30.29 6.30 -26.30
N PHE A 89 -31.15 5.51 -25.68
CA PHE A 89 -32.00 4.58 -26.39
C PHE A 89 -33.11 5.33 -27.15
N ALA A 90 -33.23 5.08 -28.45
CA ALA A 90 -34.15 5.75 -29.36
C ALA A 90 -34.92 4.74 -30.24
N GLU A 91 -35.92 5.22 -30.98
CA GLU A 91 -36.77 4.38 -31.84
C GLU A 91 -35.98 3.52 -32.82
N ALA A 92 -34.91 4.08 -33.42
CA ALA A 92 -34.02 3.36 -34.33
C ALA A 92 -33.36 2.12 -33.69
N ASN A 93 -33.20 2.10 -32.36
CA ASN A 93 -32.62 0.96 -31.64
C ASN A 93 -33.60 -0.22 -31.48
N PHE A 94 -34.87 -0.06 -31.83
CA PHE A 94 -35.83 -1.19 -31.93
C PHE A 94 -35.71 -1.98 -33.23
N ALA A 95 -34.88 -1.54 -34.19
CA ALA A 95 -34.63 -2.31 -35.40
C ALA A 95 -34.08 -3.71 -35.04
N ILE A 96 -34.69 -4.76 -35.61
CA ILE A 96 -34.38 -6.17 -35.28
C ILE A 96 -32.90 -6.48 -35.49
N ASP A 97 -32.28 -5.92 -36.52
CA ASP A 97 -30.85 -6.10 -36.78
C ASP A 97 -29.98 -5.42 -35.72
N ALA A 98 -30.33 -4.20 -35.30
CA ALA A 98 -29.60 -3.47 -34.26
C ALA A 98 -29.72 -4.16 -32.88
N LEU A 99 -30.83 -4.82 -32.60
CA LEU A 99 -31.02 -5.60 -31.37
C LEU A 99 -30.21 -6.90 -31.38
N ASN A 100 -30.15 -7.62 -32.50
CA ASN A 100 -29.49 -8.93 -32.58
C ASN A 100 -28.00 -8.83 -32.91
N ARG A 101 -27.57 -7.78 -33.61
CA ARG A 101 -26.20 -7.55 -34.08
C ARG A 101 -25.81 -6.07 -33.92
N PRO A 102 -25.74 -5.55 -32.69
CA PRO A 102 -25.34 -4.16 -32.49
C PRO A 102 -23.86 -3.96 -32.85
N GLU A 103 -23.53 -2.73 -33.22
CA GLU A 103 -22.13 -2.30 -33.22
C GLU A 103 -21.56 -2.29 -31.78
N ALA A 104 -20.23 -2.33 -31.68
CA ALA A 104 -19.58 -2.27 -30.38
C ALA A 104 -19.85 -0.93 -29.70
N MET A 105 -20.37 -0.99 -28.48
CA MET A 105 -20.63 0.18 -27.65
C MET A 105 -19.51 0.34 -26.63
N HIS A 106 -19.11 1.59 -26.40
CA HIS A 106 -18.17 1.96 -25.35
C HIS A 106 -18.92 2.61 -24.18
N ASN A 107 -18.54 2.23 -22.97
CA ASN A 107 -19.08 2.78 -21.73
C ASN A 107 -17.92 3.19 -20.83
N PHE A 108 -17.70 4.51 -20.74
CA PHE A 108 -16.76 5.11 -19.79
C PHE A 108 -17.55 5.75 -18.65
N GLN A 109 -17.17 5.42 -17.41
CA GLN A 109 -17.79 5.99 -16.23
C GLN A 109 -16.70 6.41 -15.24
N SER A 110 -16.84 7.63 -14.72
CA SER A 110 -16.01 8.18 -13.66
C SER A 110 -16.90 8.47 -12.45
N GLN A 111 -16.48 8.03 -11.28
CA GLN A 111 -17.24 8.08 -10.03
C GLN A 111 -16.37 8.61 -8.91
N VAL A 112 -16.88 9.62 -8.20
CA VAL A 112 -16.31 10.14 -6.96
C VAL A 112 -17.32 9.86 -5.84
N GLY A 113 -16.87 9.24 -4.75
CA GLY A 113 -17.69 8.93 -3.59
C GLY A 113 -17.05 9.38 -2.29
N ALA A 114 -17.87 9.67 -1.28
CA ALA A 114 -17.43 9.96 0.07
C ALA A 114 -18.20 9.05 1.04
N GLU A 115 -17.48 8.33 1.89
CA GLU A 115 -18.06 7.49 2.92
C GLU A 115 -17.62 8.00 4.29
N GLN A 116 -18.57 8.28 5.18
CA GLN A 116 -18.27 8.70 6.54
C GLN A 116 -19.03 7.84 7.55
N MET A 117 -18.29 7.30 8.51
CA MET A 117 -18.89 6.64 9.67
C MET A 117 -19.49 7.70 10.59
N LEU A 118 -20.81 7.67 10.78
CA LEU A 118 -21.50 8.62 11.66
C LEU A 118 -21.38 8.21 13.14
N PHE A 119 -21.38 6.90 13.41
CA PHE A 119 -21.26 6.37 14.76
C PHE A 119 -20.68 4.95 14.74
N ASP A 120 -19.58 4.76 15.46
CA ASP A 120 -18.85 3.49 15.53
C ASP A 120 -18.86 2.86 16.94
N GLY A 121 -19.75 3.31 17.83
CA GLY A 121 -19.75 2.87 19.23
C GLY A 121 -18.63 3.48 20.07
N GLY A 122 -17.95 4.54 19.59
CA GLY A 122 -16.86 5.21 20.29
C GLY A 122 -15.51 4.51 20.13
N GLN A 123 -15.36 3.62 19.14
CA GLN A 123 -14.11 2.89 18.89
C GLN A 123 -12.97 3.85 18.51
N THR A 124 -13.25 4.80 17.63
CA THR A 124 -12.31 5.84 17.18
C THR A 124 -11.86 6.74 18.35
N ARG A 125 -12.68 6.89 19.39
CA ARG A 125 -12.31 7.67 20.59
C ARG A 125 -11.39 6.91 21.54
N ARG A 126 -11.43 5.58 21.53
CA ARG A 126 -10.68 4.70 22.44
C ARG A 126 -9.31 4.29 21.89
N ALA A 127 -9.02 4.62 20.64
CA ALA A 127 -7.81 4.25 19.93
C ALA A 127 -6.64 5.22 20.15
#